data_AF-A0A923XGB1-F1
#
_entry.id   AF-A0A923XGB1-F1
#
_cell.length_a   1.000
_cell.length_b   1.000
_cell.length_c   1.000
_cell.angle_alpha   90.00
_cell.angle_beta   90.00
_cell.angle_gamma   90.00
#
_symmetry.space_group_name_H-M   'P 1'
#
loop_
_entity.id
_entity.type
_entity.pdbx_description
1 polymer ?
#
loop_
_entity_poly.entity_id
_entity_poly.type
_entity_poly.pdbx_seq_one_letter_code
_entity_poly.pdbx_strand_id
1 'polypeptide(L)'
;MSQLHDLTVAELAVKLRAKEVSAVEVARHFLARGAVHEALGAYLATDEDVTLAQAKIADQRIAAGDAAPLLGVPIAHKDIFVTRDFPTTAGSRMLEGYLSPFDATVVSKLGSGAPGQGPGAGMVTLGKLNCDEFAMGSSNENSAFKPVKNPWDASRIPGGSSGGSAVAVAARLAPAATGTDTGGSIRQPASFTGITGIKPTYGRASRYGMIAFASSLDQAGPMARTAQDCALLLSAICGPDPDRDSTSLDVPAEDFTKSLHAPIEGLRIGVPKEFFGDGLAADVRA
;
A
#
# COMPACT_ATOMS: atom_id res chain seq x y z
N MET A 1 -11.43 -25.01 -3.00
CA MET A 1 -11.35 -23.66 -3.61
C MET A 1 -10.41 -22.83 -2.75
N SER A 2 -9.51 -22.05 -3.35
CA SER A 2 -8.66 -21.11 -2.60
C SER A 2 -9.53 -20.07 -1.89
N GLN A 3 -9.18 -19.70 -0.66
CA GLN A 3 -9.91 -18.67 0.07
C GLN A 3 -9.61 -17.29 -0.56
N LEU A 4 -10.54 -16.33 -0.45
CA LEU A 4 -10.36 -15.00 -1.06
C LEU A 4 -9.07 -14.28 -0.63
N HIS A 5 -8.65 -14.50 0.61
CA HIS A 5 -7.43 -13.92 1.16
C HIS A 5 -6.14 -14.59 0.69
N ASP A 6 -6.21 -15.75 0.04
CA ASP A 6 -5.06 -16.43 -0.56
C ASP A 6 -4.81 -15.94 -1.99
N LEU A 7 -5.76 -15.22 -2.59
CA LEU A 7 -5.66 -14.70 -3.95
C LEU A 7 -4.81 -13.42 -4.01
N THR A 8 -3.98 -13.29 -5.03
CA THR A 8 -3.19 -12.08 -5.33
C THR A 8 -4.09 -10.92 -5.78
N VAL A 9 -3.53 -9.71 -5.89
CA VAL A 9 -4.25 -8.56 -6.47
C VAL A 9 -4.69 -8.90 -7.90
N ALA A 10 -3.79 -9.46 -8.71
CA ALA A 10 -4.09 -9.87 -10.08
C ALA A 10 -5.21 -10.92 -10.17
N GLU A 11 -5.19 -11.94 -9.30
CA GLU A 11 -6.22 -12.98 -9.27
C GLU A 11 -7.58 -12.46 -8.82
N LEU A 12 -7.61 -11.60 -7.79
CA LEU A 12 -8.83 -10.93 -7.35
C LEU A 12 -9.42 -10.07 -8.47
N ALA A 13 -8.59 -9.29 -9.15
CA ALA A 13 -9.03 -8.47 -10.28
C ALA A 13 -9.65 -9.31 -11.41
N VAL A 14 -9.08 -10.48 -11.71
CA VAL A 14 -9.65 -11.41 -12.71
C VAL A 14 -11.02 -11.90 -12.27
N LYS A 15 -11.17 -12.37 -11.02
CA LYS A 15 -12.45 -12.88 -10.52
C LYS A 15 -13.54 -11.82 -10.44
N LEU A 16 -13.19 -10.60 -10.00
CA LEU A 16 -14.10 -9.46 -9.94
C LEU A 16 -14.61 -9.08 -11.33
N ARG A 17 -13.70 -8.95 -12.31
CA ARG A 17 -14.05 -8.64 -13.70
C ARG A 17 -14.88 -9.74 -14.36
N ALA A 18 -14.62 -11.00 -14.03
CA ALA A 18 -15.42 -12.14 -14.45
C ALA A 18 -16.78 -12.24 -13.71
N LYS A 19 -17.04 -11.37 -12.72
CA LYS A 19 -18.21 -11.39 -11.84
C LYS A 19 -18.39 -12.74 -11.12
N GLU A 20 -17.29 -13.44 -10.87
CA GLU A 20 -17.28 -14.68 -10.06
C GLU A 20 -17.43 -14.37 -8.56
N VAL A 21 -17.01 -13.17 -8.16
CA VAL A 21 -17.19 -12.58 -6.83
C VAL A 21 -17.50 -11.10 -7.01
N SER A 22 -18.25 -10.50 -6.09
CA SER A 22 -18.47 -9.04 -6.05
C SER A 22 -17.41 -8.33 -5.20
N ALA A 23 -17.18 -7.04 -5.47
CA ALA A 23 -16.33 -6.19 -4.66
C ALA A 23 -16.86 -6.10 -3.22
N VAL A 24 -18.19 -6.08 -3.03
CA VAL A 24 -18.82 -6.11 -1.70
C VAL A 24 -18.47 -7.39 -0.93
N GLU A 25 -18.55 -8.56 -1.56
CA GLU A 25 -18.17 -9.84 -0.94
C GLU A 25 -16.70 -9.86 -0.54
N VAL A 26 -15.82 -9.42 -1.46
CA VAL A 26 -14.37 -9.38 -1.20
C VAL A 26 -14.04 -8.39 -0.09
N ALA A 27 -14.65 -7.19 -0.09
CA ALA A 27 -14.44 -6.18 0.95
C ALA A 27 -14.89 -6.67 2.34
N ARG A 28 -16.09 -7.25 2.45
CA ARG A 28 -16.58 -7.85 3.71
C ARG A 28 -15.64 -8.93 4.23
N HIS A 29 -15.14 -9.79 3.33
CA HIS A 29 -14.21 -10.85 3.70
C HIS A 29 -12.92 -10.30 4.34
N PHE A 30 -12.31 -9.26 3.75
CA PHE A 30 -11.09 -8.68 4.29
C PHE A 30 -11.33 -7.84 5.56
N LEU A 31 -12.45 -7.11 5.68
CA LEU A 31 -12.84 -6.45 6.92
C LEU A 31 -12.98 -7.45 8.08
N ALA A 32 -13.69 -8.56 7.85
CA ALA A 32 -13.85 -9.62 8.84
C ALA A 32 -12.50 -10.23 9.26
N ARG A 33 -11.58 -10.44 8.30
CA ARG A 33 -10.21 -10.90 8.62
C ARG A 33 -9.45 -9.90 9.48
N GLY A 34 -9.53 -8.61 9.16
CA GLY A 34 -8.92 -7.54 9.93
C GLY A 34 -9.38 -7.55 11.38
N ALA A 35 -10.70 -7.68 11.61
CA ALA A 35 -11.29 -7.75 12.94
C ALA A 35 -10.81 -8.97 13.74
N VAL A 36 -10.77 -10.16 13.13
CA VAL A 36 -10.30 -11.40 13.80
C VAL A 36 -8.81 -11.32 14.19
N HIS A 37 -8.01 -10.54 13.47
CA HIS A 37 -6.57 -10.40 13.70
C HIS A 37 -6.17 -9.03 14.27
N GLU A 38 -7.10 -8.34 14.96
CA GLU A 38 -6.87 -7.01 15.52
C GLU A 38 -5.64 -6.96 16.43
N ALA A 39 -5.35 -8.07 17.14
CA ALA A 39 -4.22 -8.21 18.05
C ALA A 39 -2.82 -8.05 17.38
N LEU A 40 -2.74 -8.10 16.05
CA LEU A 40 -1.52 -7.78 15.28
C LEU A 40 -1.24 -6.26 15.25
N GLY A 41 -2.22 -5.42 15.55
CA GLY A 41 -2.06 -3.97 15.62
C GLY A 41 -1.96 -3.26 14.27
N ALA A 42 -2.23 -3.96 13.16
CA ALA A 42 -1.99 -3.45 11.80
C ALA A 42 -2.87 -2.25 11.41
N TYR A 43 -4.13 -2.20 11.85
CA TYR A 43 -5.07 -1.12 11.54
C TYR A 43 -5.20 -0.13 12.70
N LEU A 44 -5.26 1.16 12.36
CA LEU A 44 -5.63 2.27 13.24
C LEU A 44 -7.09 2.70 13.06
N ALA A 45 -7.59 2.66 11.82
CA ALA A 45 -8.98 3.01 11.52
C ALA A 45 -9.54 2.09 10.44
N THR A 46 -10.79 1.68 10.60
CA THR A 46 -11.61 0.94 9.64
C THR A 46 -13.04 1.46 9.74
N ASP A 47 -13.76 1.47 8.63
CA ASP A 47 -15.16 1.89 8.57
C ASP A 47 -15.86 1.01 7.54
N GLU A 48 -16.73 0.12 8.02
CA GLU A 48 -17.41 -0.85 7.16
C GLU A 48 -18.37 -0.15 6.20
N ASP A 49 -19.11 0.86 6.65
CA ASP A 49 -20.11 1.53 5.81
C ASP A 49 -19.45 2.27 4.64
N VAL A 50 -18.36 3.00 4.90
CA VAL A 50 -17.54 3.64 3.87
C VAL A 50 -16.97 2.60 2.90
N THR A 51 -16.33 1.55 3.43
CA THR A 51 -15.69 0.51 2.63
C THR A 51 -16.70 -0.16 1.70
N LEU A 52 -17.88 -0.53 2.22
CA LEU A 52 -18.93 -1.17 1.45
C LEU A 52 -19.63 -0.22 0.48
N ALA A 53 -19.70 1.08 0.76
CA ALA A 53 -20.16 2.07 -0.20
C ALA A 53 -19.21 2.17 -1.41
N GLN A 54 -17.90 2.23 -1.17
CA GLN A 54 -16.89 2.21 -2.24
C GLN A 54 -16.96 0.90 -3.05
N ALA A 55 -17.15 -0.24 -2.38
CA ALA A 55 -17.30 -1.54 -3.04
C ALA A 55 -18.54 -1.62 -3.95
N LYS A 56 -19.69 -1.11 -3.50
CA LYS A 56 -20.91 -1.05 -4.32
C LYS A 56 -20.71 -0.21 -5.58
N ILE A 57 -19.98 0.90 -5.49
CA ILE A 57 -19.64 1.73 -6.65
C ILE A 57 -18.74 0.95 -7.62
N ALA A 58 -17.77 0.20 -7.12
CA ALA A 58 -16.92 -0.65 -7.96
C ALA A 58 -17.75 -1.75 -8.67
N ASP A 59 -18.66 -2.42 -7.97
CA ASP A 59 -19.58 -3.39 -8.56
C ASP A 59 -20.45 -2.79 -9.66
N GLN A 60 -20.96 -1.57 -9.47
CA GLN A 60 -21.72 -0.84 -10.49
C GLN A 60 -20.87 -0.54 -11.74
N ARG A 61 -19.61 -0.12 -11.55
CA ARG A 61 -18.67 0.10 -12.66
C ARG A 61 -18.35 -1.19 -13.42
N ILE A 62 -18.10 -2.29 -12.71
CA ILE A 62 -17.89 -3.62 -13.31
C ILE A 62 -19.15 -4.06 -14.07
N ALA A 63 -20.34 -3.83 -13.52
CA ALA A 63 -21.60 -4.13 -14.18
C ALA A 63 -21.79 -3.34 -15.47
N ALA A 64 -21.33 -2.08 -15.50
CA ALA A 64 -21.35 -1.19 -16.67
C ALA A 64 -20.24 -1.48 -17.71
N GLY A 65 -19.38 -2.47 -17.48
CA GLY A 65 -18.34 -2.89 -18.42
C GLY A 65 -17.00 -2.17 -18.27
N ASP A 66 -16.79 -1.44 -17.18
CA ASP A 66 -15.46 -0.89 -16.85
C ASP A 66 -14.48 -2.04 -16.59
N ALA A 67 -13.36 -2.03 -17.32
CA ALA A 67 -12.34 -3.07 -17.30
C ALA A 67 -11.04 -2.62 -16.62
N ALA A 68 -11.07 -1.53 -15.84
CA ALA A 68 -9.89 -1.02 -15.15
C ALA A 68 -9.16 -2.14 -14.35
N PRO A 69 -7.82 -2.25 -14.43
CA PRO A 69 -7.10 -3.44 -13.96
C PRO A 69 -7.22 -3.75 -12.47
N LEU A 70 -7.51 -2.74 -11.63
CA LEU A 70 -7.57 -2.84 -10.17
C LEU A 70 -8.98 -2.63 -9.60
N LEU A 71 -9.99 -2.48 -10.47
CA LEU A 71 -11.34 -2.13 -10.08
C LEU A 71 -11.93 -3.14 -9.08
N GLY A 72 -12.39 -2.63 -7.93
CA GLY A 72 -13.02 -3.43 -6.87
C GLY A 72 -12.05 -4.19 -5.97
N VAL A 73 -10.75 -4.22 -6.27
CA VAL A 73 -9.77 -4.91 -5.42
C VAL A 73 -9.56 -4.10 -4.12
N PRO A 74 -9.60 -4.74 -2.94
CA PRO A 74 -9.34 -4.03 -1.70
C PRO A 74 -7.89 -3.58 -1.55
N ILE A 75 -7.69 -2.46 -0.86
CA ILE A 75 -6.39 -1.93 -0.47
C ILE A 75 -6.49 -1.26 0.90
N ALA A 76 -5.41 -1.25 1.67
CA ALA A 76 -5.30 -0.43 2.88
C ALA A 76 -4.18 0.60 2.73
N HIS A 77 -4.31 1.76 3.36
CA HIS A 77 -3.36 2.86 3.21
C HIS A 77 -2.57 3.10 4.51
N LYS A 78 -1.25 3.27 4.43
CA LYS A 78 -0.47 3.79 5.57
C LYS A 78 -1.11 5.09 6.09
N ASP A 79 -1.16 5.27 7.39
CA ASP A 79 -1.81 6.43 8.02
C ASP A 79 -1.07 7.78 7.86
N ILE A 80 -0.11 7.82 6.94
CA ILE A 80 0.59 9.03 6.48
C ILE A 80 -0.13 9.67 5.29
N PHE A 81 -0.93 8.90 4.54
CA PHE A 81 -1.72 9.43 3.43
C PHE A 81 -3.00 10.03 3.98
N VAL A 82 -3.21 11.32 3.71
CA VAL A 82 -4.44 12.01 4.11
C VAL A 82 -5.63 11.48 3.30
N THR A 83 -6.76 11.34 3.98
CA THR A 83 -8.00 10.79 3.43
C THR A 83 -9.20 11.59 3.93
N ARG A 84 -10.22 11.74 3.07
CA ARG A 84 -11.52 12.35 3.43
C ARG A 84 -12.43 11.40 4.18
N ASP A 85 -12.37 10.12 3.85
CA ASP A 85 -13.32 9.12 4.37
C ASP A 85 -12.86 8.47 5.68
N PHE A 86 -11.57 8.60 6.01
CA PHE A 86 -10.97 8.01 7.21
C PHE A 86 -10.08 9.03 7.92
N PRO A 87 -9.99 9.02 9.26
CA PRO A 87 -9.07 9.89 9.99
C PRO A 87 -7.61 9.60 9.61
N THR A 88 -6.75 10.61 9.70
CA THR A 88 -5.31 10.48 9.41
C THR A 88 -4.51 10.99 10.59
N THR A 89 -3.80 10.11 11.27
CA THR A 89 -3.11 10.43 12.52
C THR A 89 -1.59 10.44 12.40
N ALA A 90 -1.03 9.90 11.31
CA ALA A 90 0.40 9.64 11.18
C ALA A 90 0.97 8.79 12.34
N GLY A 91 0.14 7.94 12.96
CA GLY A 91 0.52 7.18 14.16
C GLY A 91 0.74 8.06 15.40
N SER A 92 0.31 9.32 15.39
CA SER A 92 0.49 10.31 16.46
C SER A 92 -0.84 10.73 17.09
N ARG A 93 -0.82 10.95 18.42
CA ARG A 93 -1.96 11.59 19.10
C ARG A 93 -2.10 13.08 18.77
N MET A 94 -1.08 13.72 18.20
CA MET A 94 -1.16 15.12 17.75
C MET A 94 -2.23 15.32 16.68
N LEU A 95 -2.47 14.30 15.86
CA LEU A 95 -3.46 14.32 14.78
C LEU A 95 -4.65 13.40 15.08
N GLU A 96 -4.87 13.03 16.35
CA GLU A 96 -6.01 12.21 16.75
C GLU A 96 -7.32 12.92 16.38
N GLY A 97 -8.17 12.23 15.60
CA GLY A 97 -9.42 12.78 15.08
C GLY A 97 -9.30 13.71 13.87
N TYR A 98 -8.10 13.94 13.32
CA TYR A 98 -7.95 14.74 12.10
C TYR A 98 -8.56 14.04 10.89
N LEU A 99 -9.57 14.68 10.28
CA LEU A 99 -10.17 14.29 9.00
C LEU A 99 -9.78 15.31 7.94
N SER A 100 -9.17 14.84 6.85
CA SER A 100 -8.64 15.76 5.83
C SER A 100 -9.75 16.25 4.90
N PRO A 101 -9.72 17.51 4.43
CA PRO A 101 -10.68 17.98 3.44
C PRO A 101 -10.37 17.51 2.00
N PHE A 102 -9.27 16.76 1.80
CA PHE A 102 -8.86 16.22 0.50
C PHE A 102 -8.19 14.85 0.67
N ASP A 103 -8.08 14.11 -0.43
CA ASP A 103 -7.34 12.85 -0.47
C ASP A 103 -5.93 13.09 -1.02
N ALA A 104 -4.95 12.35 -0.52
CA ALA A 104 -3.63 12.28 -1.15
C ALA A 104 -3.73 11.88 -2.62
N THR A 105 -2.81 12.34 -3.47
CA THR A 105 -2.83 11.99 -4.91
C THR A 105 -2.77 10.47 -5.11
N VAL A 106 -1.94 9.77 -4.32
CA VAL A 106 -1.82 8.31 -4.36
C VAL A 106 -3.14 7.62 -4.00
N VAL A 107 -3.85 8.10 -2.97
CA VAL A 107 -5.17 7.57 -2.58
C VAL A 107 -6.18 7.82 -3.69
N SER A 108 -6.22 9.04 -4.23
CA SER A 108 -7.13 9.41 -5.32
C SER A 108 -6.92 8.56 -6.57
N LYS A 109 -5.66 8.35 -6.99
CA LYS A 109 -5.32 7.55 -8.18
C LYS A 109 -5.71 6.07 -8.01
N LEU A 110 -5.57 5.51 -6.81
CA LEU A 110 -5.94 4.12 -6.54
C LEU A 110 -7.46 3.96 -6.34
N GLY A 111 -8.11 4.91 -5.68
CA GLY A 111 -9.54 4.92 -5.39
C GLY A 111 -10.40 5.44 -6.55
N SER A 112 -11.39 6.26 -6.25
CA SER A 112 -12.37 6.75 -7.23
C SER A 112 -11.85 7.86 -8.16
N GLY A 113 -10.70 8.46 -7.87
CA GLY A 113 -10.24 9.71 -8.48
C GLY A 113 -10.52 10.92 -7.60
N ALA A 114 -10.07 12.09 -8.06
CA ALA A 114 -10.26 13.39 -7.39
C ALA A 114 -11.02 14.37 -8.29
N PRO A 115 -11.74 15.35 -7.73
CA PRO A 115 -12.37 16.42 -8.52
C PRO A 115 -11.35 17.10 -9.44
N GLY A 116 -11.72 17.33 -10.70
CA GLY A 116 -10.83 17.90 -11.72
C GLY A 116 -9.79 16.94 -12.27
N GLN A 117 -9.78 15.68 -11.83
CA GLN A 117 -8.99 14.59 -12.42
C GLN A 117 -9.89 13.51 -13.00
N GLY A 118 -9.32 12.68 -13.88
CA GLY A 118 -10.00 11.49 -14.40
C GLY A 118 -10.33 10.47 -13.31
N PRO A 119 -11.10 9.43 -13.65
CA PRO A 119 -11.41 8.35 -12.71
C PRO A 119 -10.13 7.66 -12.24
N GLY A 120 -10.07 7.34 -10.96
CA GLY A 120 -9.02 6.49 -10.40
C GLY A 120 -9.21 5.01 -10.74
N ALA A 121 -8.30 4.18 -10.25
CA ALA A 121 -8.26 2.75 -10.52
C ALA A 121 -9.46 1.98 -9.93
N GLY A 122 -10.22 2.59 -9.02
CA GLY A 122 -11.44 2.04 -8.45
C GLY A 122 -11.23 0.96 -7.39
N MET A 123 -10.07 0.96 -6.73
CA MET A 123 -9.82 0.10 -5.57
C MET A 123 -10.69 0.50 -4.38
N VAL A 124 -10.95 -0.46 -3.49
CA VAL A 124 -11.78 -0.30 -2.31
C VAL A 124 -10.90 -0.14 -1.07
N THR A 125 -11.03 0.97 -0.35
CA THR A 125 -10.20 1.24 0.83
C THR A 125 -10.74 0.49 2.05
N LEU A 126 -9.94 -0.39 2.64
CA LEU A 126 -10.26 -1.13 3.88
C LEU A 126 -10.06 -0.31 5.15
N GLY A 127 -9.21 0.72 5.09
CA GLY A 127 -8.89 1.57 6.23
C GLY A 127 -7.44 2.05 6.26
N LYS A 128 -7.03 2.53 7.44
CA LYS A 128 -5.74 3.17 7.70
C LYS A 128 -4.85 2.27 8.54
N LEU A 129 -3.63 2.07 8.06
CA LEU A 129 -2.65 1.16 8.62
C LEU A 129 -1.68 1.90 9.51
N ASN A 130 -1.34 1.25 10.62
CA ASN A 130 -0.42 1.74 11.62
C ASN A 130 0.99 1.99 11.05
N CYS A 131 1.69 2.94 11.65
CA CYS A 131 3.05 3.33 11.30
C CYS A 131 3.79 3.81 12.55
N ASP A 132 5.12 3.88 12.48
CA ASP A 132 5.87 4.68 13.47
C ASP A 132 5.37 6.14 13.43
N GLU A 133 5.36 6.80 14.59
CA GLU A 133 4.86 8.16 14.75
C GLU A 133 5.58 9.12 13.77
N PHE A 134 4.81 9.83 12.94
CA PHE A 134 5.31 10.69 11.85
C PHE A 134 6.32 10.01 10.90
N ALA A 135 6.17 8.71 10.70
CA ALA A 135 7.07 7.86 9.91
C ALA A 135 8.51 7.76 10.45
N MET A 136 8.76 8.21 11.69
CA MET A 136 10.09 8.24 12.31
C MET A 136 10.35 6.97 13.13
N GLY A 137 10.85 5.92 12.49
CA GLY A 137 11.20 4.67 13.18
C GLY A 137 11.37 3.52 12.22
N SER A 138 11.88 2.41 12.73
CA SER A 138 12.19 1.20 11.97
C SER A 138 11.69 -0.08 12.64
N SER A 139 10.76 0.04 13.59
CA SER A 139 10.18 -1.11 14.31
C SER A 139 8.67 -1.08 14.47
N ASN A 140 8.03 0.07 14.24
CA ASN A 140 6.61 0.31 14.49
C ASN A 140 6.20 0.16 15.97
N GLU A 141 7.15 0.27 16.89
CA GLU A 141 6.90 0.23 18.33
C GLU A 141 6.54 1.60 18.91
N ASN A 142 6.94 2.70 18.25
CA ASN A 142 6.71 4.06 18.74
C ASN A 142 5.38 4.68 18.28
N SER A 143 4.50 3.92 17.63
CA SER A 143 3.13 4.35 17.36
C SER A 143 2.47 4.78 18.66
N ALA A 144 1.86 5.97 18.69
CA ALA A 144 1.22 6.51 19.88
C ALA A 144 -0.09 5.76 20.28
N PHE A 145 -0.51 4.81 19.46
CA PHE A 145 -1.72 4.00 19.65
C PHE A 145 -1.39 2.59 20.15
N LYS A 146 -0.59 1.84 19.40
CA LYS A 146 -0.22 0.45 19.72
C LYS A 146 0.97 -0.03 18.87
N PRO A 147 1.83 -0.91 19.40
CA PRO A 147 2.86 -1.57 18.60
C PRO A 147 2.23 -2.53 17.58
N VAL A 148 2.90 -2.73 16.45
CA VAL A 148 2.53 -3.73 15.44
C VAL A 148 3.37 -4.99 15.66
N LYS A 149 2.75 -6.17 15.54
CA LYS A 149 3.42 -7.47 15.74
C LYS A 149 3.69 -8.18 14.43
N ASN A 150 4.87 -8.78 14.28
CA ASN A 150 5.22 -9.55 13.09
C ASN A 150 4.39 -10.85 13.03
N PRO A 151 3.70 -11.16 11.92
CA PRO A 151 2.86 -12.36 11.83
C PRO A 151 3.66 -13.67 11.78
N TRP A 152 4.96 -13.62 11.47
CA TRP A 152 5.83 -14.79 11.51
C TRP A 152 6.30 -15.13 12.93
N ASP A 153 6.43 -14.13 13.79
CA ASP A 153 6.79 -14.27 15.20
C ASP A 153 6.29 -13.04 15.97
N ALA A 154 5.23 -13.21 16.75
CA ALA A 154 4.56 -12.12 17.44
C ALA A 154 5.41 -11.46 18.55
N SER A 155 6.54 -12.05 18.95
CA SER A 155 7.51 -11.39 19.84
C SER A 155 8.52 -10.50 19.12
N ARG A 156 8.44 -10.40 17.78
CA ARG A 156 9.35 -9.62 16.94
C ARG A 156 8.65 -8.44 16.28
N ILE A 157 9.47 -7.45 15.93
CA ILE A 157 9.05 -6.28 15.19
C ILE A 157 8.79 -6.63 13.72
N PRO A 158 7.81 -5.99 13.07
CA PRO A 158 7.58 -6.13 11.63
C PRO A 158 8.50 -5.23 10.79
N GLY A 159 9.36 -4.45 11.44
CA GLY A 159 10.07 -3.34 10.81
C GLY A 159 9.25 -2.06 10.80
N GLY A 160 9.75 -1.02 10.15
CA GLY A 160 9.12 0.30 10.11
C GLY A 160 9.75 1.24 9.07
N SER A 161 9.12 2.36 8.76
CA SER A 161 7.91 2.88 9.41
C SER A 161 6.58 2.43 8.81
N SER A 162 6.58 1.63 7.75
CA SER A 162 5.36 1.01 7.20
C SER A 162 5.09 -0.38 7.77
N GLY A 163 5.30 -0.58 9.08
CA GLY A 163 5.10 -1.88 9.73
C GLY A 163 3.65 -2.37 9.63
N GLY A 164 2.66 -1.50 9.86
CA GLY A 164 1.24 -1.86 9.68
C GLY A 164 0.91 -2.30 8.24
N SER A 165 1.46 -1.61 7.23
CA SER A 165 1.30 -1.99 5.82
C SER A 165 1.89 -3.36 5.51
N ALA A 166 3.10 -3.63 6.02
CA ALA A 166 3.75 -4.93 5.86
C ALA A 166 2.95 -6.06 6.51
N VAL A 167 2.51 -5.87 7.75
CA VAL A 167 1.74 -6.88 8.48
C VAL A 167 0.37 -7.14 7.85
N ALA A 168 -0.33 -6.11 7.39
CA ALA A 168 -1.61 -6.28 6.71
C ALA A 168 -1.49 -7.19 5.48
N VAL A 169 -0.41 -7.07 4.70
CA VAL A 169 -0.16 -7.92 3.53
C VAL A 169 0.31 -9.32 3.95
N ALA A 170 1.31 -9.40 4.84
CA ALA A 170 1.89 -10.68 5.27
C ALA A 170 0.88 -11.59 5.98
N ALA A 171 0.01 -11.02 6.83
CA ALA A 171 -1.05 -11.74 7.52
C ALA A 171 -2.33 -11.93 6.67
N ARG A 172 -2.31 -11.52 5.40
CA ARG A 172 -3.43 -11.63 4.45
C ARG A 172 -4.69 -10.92 4.96
N LEU A 173 -4.52 -9.75 5.56
CA LEU A 173 -5.60 -8.84 6.00
C LEU A 173 -5.96 -7.83 4.91
N ALA A 174 -5.04 -7.59 3.99
CA ALA A 174 -5.27 -6.89 2.72
C ALA A 174 -4.42 -7.57 1.63
N PRO A 175 -4.88 -7.61 0.36
CA PRO A 175 -4.06 -8.16 -0.73
C PRO A 175 -2.90 -7.23 -1.11
N ALA A 176 -3.05 -5.92 -0.83
CA ALA A 176 -2.04 -4.91 -1.02
C ALA A 176 -2.23 -3.73 -0.05
N ALA A 177 -1.16 -2.96 0.12
CA ALA A 177 -1.17 -1.73 0.88
C ALA A 177 -0.28 -0.66 0.24
N THR A 178 -0.52 0.60 0.59
CA THR A 178 0.46 1.67 0.35
C THR A 178 1.38 1.84 1.56
N GLY A 179 2.64 2.19 1.29
CA GLY A 179 3.64 2.57 2.29
C GLY A 179 4.38 3.84 1.88
N THR A 180 5.27 4.32 2.75
CA THR A 180 6.18 5.45 2.46
C THR A 180 7.59 5.05 2.85
N ASP A 181 8.58 5.40 2.03
CA ASP A 181 9.99 5.06 2.24
C ASP A 181 10.85 6.34 2.16
N THR A 182 11.44 6.69 3.31
CA THR A 182 12.35 7.82 3.44
C THR A 182 13.80 7.33 3.57
N GLY A 183 14.02 6.35 4.47
CA GLY A 183 15.32 5.75 4.74
C GLY A 183 15.33 4.22 4.67
N GLY A 184 14.32 3.61 4.04
CA GLY A 184 14.09 2.16 4.05
C GLY A 184 12.69 1.75 4.48
N SER A 185 11.80 2.72 4.75
CA SER A 185 10.53 2.48 5.45
C SER A 185 9.47 1.66 4.68
N ILE A 186 9.69 1.30 3.41
CA ILE A 186 8.93 0.26 2.69
C ILE A 186 9.75 -1.03 2.60
N ARG A 187 11.01 -0.91 2.18
CA ARG A 187 11.88 -2.07 1.86
C ARG A 187 12.22 -2.91 3.09
N GLN A 188 12.53 -2.26 4.21
CA GLN A 188 12.88 -2.92 5.46
C GLN A 188 11.70 -3.71 6.06
N PRO A 189 10.49 -3.13 6.24
CA PRO A 189 9.38 -3.92 6.76
C PRO A 189 8.90 -4.98 5.76
N ALA A 190 9.03 -4.76 4.44
CA ALA A 190 8.77 -5.80 3.45
C ALA A 190 9.72 -7.00 3.61
N SER A 191 11.01 -6.75 3.84
CA SER A 191 12.01 -7.78 4.12
C SER A 191 11.68 -8.55 5.42
N PHE A 192 11.40 -7.84 6.51
CA PHE A 192 11.14 -8.45 7.83
C PHE A 192 9.86 -9.30 7.88
N THR A 193 8.93 -9.07 6.95
CA THR A 193 7.65 -9.78 6.90
C THR A 193 7.51 -10.67 5.66
N GLY A 194 8.57 -10.82 4.85
CA GLY A 194 8.59 -11.75 3.72
C GLY A 194 7.60 -11.40 2.59
N ILE A 195 7.44 -10.11 2.29
CA ILE A 195 6.57 -9.62 1.20
C ILE A 195 7.37 -8.81 0.17
N THR A 196 6.70 -8.40 -0.91
CA THR A 196 7.29 -7.51 -1.91
C THR A 196 6.92 -6.05 -1.59
N GLY A 197 7.92 -5.16 -1.55
CA GLY A 197 7.72 -3.73 -1.39
C GLY A 197 8.69 -2.97 -2.29
N ILE A 198 8.19 -1.96 -3.02
CA ILE A 198 9.00 -1.18 -3.94
C ILE A 198 8.89 0.31 -3.65
N LYS A 199 10.04 0.96 -3.50
CA LYS A 199 10.15 2.43 -3.49
C LYS A 199 10.51 2.88 -4.91
N PRO A 200 9.65 3.64 -5.61
CA PRO A 200 10.01 4.14 -6.93
C PRO A 200 11.08 5.23 -6.89
N THR A 201 11.52 5.63 -8.07
CA THR A 201 12.30 6.86 -8.26
C THR A 201 11.58 8.04 -7.62
N TYR A 202 12.34 8.90 -6.93
CA TYR A 202 11.81 10.13 -6.33
C TYR A 202 11.11 10.99 -7.39
N GLY A 203 9.93 11.53 -7.05
CA GLY A 203 9.09 12.30 -7.96
C GLY A 203 8.24 11.48 -8.94
N ARG A 204 8.31 10.14 -8.98
CA ARG A 204 7.42 9.33 -9.84
C ARG A 204 6.01 9.15 -9.29
N ALA A 205 5.86 8.98 -7.97
CA ALA A 205 4.58 9.08 -7.28
C ALA A 205 4.52 10.44 -6.59
N SER A 206 3.38 11.14 -6.75
CA SER A 206 3.17 12.45 -6.13
C SER A 206 3.19 12.35 -4.61
N ARG A 207 3.79 13.35 -3.97
CA ARG A 207 3.85 13.50 -2.51
C ARG A 207 2.72 14.37 -1.98
N TYR A 208 1.87 14.92 -2.84
CA TYR A 208 0.73 15.74 -2.41
C TYR A 208 -0.24 14.91 -1.53
N GLY A 209 -0.51 15.42 -0.33
CA GLY A 209 -1.31 14.75 0.71
C GLY A 209 -0.61 13.58 1.42
N MET A 210 0.69 13.38 1.20
CA MET A 210 1.52 12.56 2.08
C MET A 210 2.07 13.46 3.20
N ILE A 211 1.75 13.18 4.47
CA ILE A 211 2.32 13.93 5.60
C ILE A 211 3.84 13.76 5.55
N ALA A 212 4.55 14.88 5.39
CA ALA A 212 5.99 14.86 5.14
C ALA A 212 6.78 14.50 6.40
N PHE A 213 7.85 13.73 6.21
CA PHE A 213 8.91 13.53 7.19
C PHE A 213 10.20 14.21 6.72
N ALA A 214 10.74 13.81 5.57
CA ALA A 214 11.87 14.45 4.93
C ALA A 214 11.61 14.63 3.43
N SER A 215 11.15 15.83 3.07
CA SER A 215 10.62 16.13 1.73
C SER A 215 11.53 15.72 0.55
N SER A 216 12.85 15.77 0.69
CA SER A 216 13.81 15.41 -0.35
C SER A 216 14.07 13.90 -0.49
N LEU A 217 13.47 13.09 0.37
CA LEU A 217 13.70 11.64 0.48
C LEU A 217 12.39 10.84 0.43
N ASP A 218 11.31 11.39 1.00
CA ASP A 218 10.03 10.70 1.12
C ASP A 218 9.51 10.27 -0.25
N GLN A 219 9.12 9.00 -0.35
CA GLN A 219 8.42 8.51 -1.53
C GLN A 219 7.37 7.46 -1.20
N ALA A 220 6.19 7.61 -1.78
CA ALA A 220 5.12 6.61 -1.70
C ALA A 220 5.48 5.39 -2.56
N GLY A 221 5.08 4.21 -2.11
CA GLY A 221 5.26 2.98 -2.87
C GLY A 221 4.30 1.86 -2.45
N PRO A 222 4.04 0.90 -3.35
CA PRO A 222 3.15 -0.22 -3.07
C PRO A 222 3.86 -1.35 -2.32
N MET A 223 3.08 -2.07 -1.53
CA MET A 223 3.46 -3.28 -0.79
C MET A 223 2.41 -4.37 -1.08
N ALA A 224 2.85 -5.52 -1.55
CA ALA A 224 1.99 -6.65 -1.93
C ALA A 224 2.74 -7.97 -1.80
N ARG A 225 2.09 -9.10 -2.05
CA ARG A 225 2.77 -10.42 -1.94
C ARG A 225 3.68 -10.73 -3.13
N THR A 226 3.39 -10.16 -4.30
CA THR A 226 4.12 -10.47 -5.53
C THR A 226 4.64 -9.20 -6.21
N ALA A 227 5.72 -9.34 -6.99
CA ALA A 227 6.23 -8.27 -7.83
C ALA A 227 5.21 -7.81 -8.89
N GLN A 228 4.38 -8.72 -9.41
CA GLN A 228 3.30 -8.41 -10.34
C GLN A 228 2.25 -7.48 -9.71
N ASP A 229 1.83 -7.78 -8.48
CA ASP A 229 0.85 -6.96 -7.77
C ASP A 229 1.42 -5.56 -7.46
N CYS A 230 2.68 -5.50 -7.02
CA CYS A 230 3.37 -4.21 -6.85
C CYS A 230 3.47 -3.43 -8.16
N ALA A 231 3.75 -4.09 -9.29
CA ALA A 231 3.82 -3.43 -10.59
C ALA A 231 2.45 -2.86 -11.03
N LEU A 232 1.35 -3.60 -10.84
CA LEU A 232 0.00 -3.11 -11.11
C LEU A 232 -0.32 -1.83 -10.33
N LEU A 233 -0.02 -1.84 -9.02
CA LEU A 233 -0.22 -0.68 -8.15
C LEU A 233 0.71 0.47 -8.52
N LEU A 234 1.96 0.18 -8.90
CA LEU A 234 2.92 1.19 -9.30
C LEU A 234 2.47 1.90 -10.58
N SER A 235 1.94 1.16 -11.55
CA SER A 235 1.35 1.71 -12.77
C SER A 235 0.18 2.66 -12.48
N ALA A 236 -0.59 2.38 -11.42
CA ALA A 236 -1.72 3.21 -11.03
C ALA A 236 -1.31 4.50 -10.32
N ILE A 237 -0.26 4.49 -9.48
CA ILE A 237 0.13 5.65 -8.67
C ILE A 237 1.14 6.58 -9.36
N CYS A 238 1.98 6.02 -10.24
CA CYS A 238 3.01 6.80 -10.91
C CYS A 238 2.47 7.61 -12.08
N GLY A 239 3.06 8.79 -12.30
CA GLY A 239 2.68 9.72 -13.35
C GLY A 239 2.61 11.15 -12.83
N PRO A 240 2.55 12.13 -13.75
CA PRO A 240 2.80 13.52 -13.43
C PRO A 240 1.71 14.10 -12.53
N ASP A 241 2.11 15.03 -11.66
CA ASP A 241 1.22 15.83 -10.82
C ASP A 241 1.75 17.27 -10.61
N PRO A 242 2.22 17.97 -11.67
CA PRO A 242 2.95 19.23 -11.55
C PRO A 242 2.12 20.36 -10.92
N ASP A 243 0.79 20.30 -11.05
CA ASP A 243 -0.12 21.32 -10.52
C ASP A 243 -0.28 21.26 -9.00
N ARG A 244 0.09 20.13 -8.37
CA ARG A 244 -0.08 19.90 -6.92
C ARG A 244 1.22 19.56 -6.20
N ASP A 245 2.19 18.98 -6.91
CA ASP A 245 3.50 18.63 -6.38
C ASP A 245 4.59 19.12 -7.36
N SER A 246 5.26 20.22 -7.00
CA SER A 246 6.36 20.80 -7.78
C SER A 246 7.60 19.91 -7.88
N THR A 247 7.66 18.82 -7.09
CA THR A 247 8.72 17.82 -7.17
C THR A 247 8.32 16.58 -7.96
N SER A 248 7.04 16.48 -8.36
CA SER A 248 6.60 15.45 -9.29
C SER A 248 7.32 15.64 -10.61
N LEU A 249 7.87 14.54 -11.12
CA LEU A 249 8.47 14.55 -12.45
C LEU A 249 7.38 14.67 -13.49
N ASP A 250 7.59 15.56 -14.46
CA ASP A 250 6.77 15.66 -15.67
C ASP A 250 7.15 14.54 -16.66
N VAL A 251 6.94 13.30 -16.23
CA VAL A 251 7.16 12.09 -17.02
C VAL A 251 5.83 11.34 -17.10
N PRO A 252 5.40 10.91 -18.31
CA PRO A 252 4.15 10.18 -18.49
C PRO A 252 4.02 8.95 -17.56
N ALA A 253 2.77 8.61 -17.25
CA ALA A 253 2.48 7.35 -16.58
C ALA A 253 3.02 6.16 -17.38
N GLU A 254 3.47 5.13 -16.68
CA GLU A 254 4.13 3.96 -17.24
C GLU A 254 3.41 2.72 -16.77
N ASP A 255 3.28 1.74 -17.67
CA ASP A 255 2.77 0.42 -17.30
C ASP A 255 3.94 -0.50 -16.98
N PHE A 256 4.23 -0.62 -15.68
CA PHE A 256 5.31 -1.44 -15.13
C PHE A 256 5.05 -2.94 -15.26
N THR A 257 3.87 -3.37 -15.73
CA THR A 257 3.57 -4.79 -15.92
C THR A 257 4.09 -5.34 -17.24
N LYS A 258 4.36 -4.48 -18.22
CA LYS A 258 4.69 -4.87 -19.62
C LYS A 258 5.89 -5.79 -19.76
N SER A 259 6.89 -5.65 -18.87
CA SER A 259 8.17 -6.37 -18.96
C SER A 259 8.39 -7.39 -17.84
N LEU A 260 7.37 -7.71 -17.03
CA LEU A 260 7.52 -8.61 -15.87
C LEU A 260 8.06 -10.00 -16.24
N HIS A 261 7.75 -10.48 -17.44
CA HIS A 261 8.16 -11.80 -17.92
C HIS A 261 9.32 -11.75 -18.94
N ALA A 262 9.94 -10.58 -19.13
CA ALA A 262 11.09 -10.47 -20.02
C ALA A 262 12.26 -11.32 -19.48
N PRO A 263 12.97 -12.08 -20.34
CA PRO A 263 14.16 -12.80 -19.92
C PRO A 263 15.23 -11.82 -19.44
N ILE A 264 15.97 -12.21 -18.41
CA ILE A 264 17.09 -11.43 -17.87
C ILE A 264 18.45 -11.84 -18.46
N GLU A 265 18.45 -12.67 -19.51
CA GLU A 265 19.67 -13.08 -20.19
C GLU A 265 20.41 -11.86 -20.75
N GLY A 266 21.71 -11.76 -20.47
CA GLY A 266 22.52 -10.60 -20.83
C GLY A 266 22.37 -9.38 -19.90
N LEU A 267 21.53 -9.43 -18.86
CA LEU A 267 21.44 -8.37 -17.87
C LEU A 267 22.72 -8.29 -17.03
N ARG A 268 23.29 -7.09 -16.92
CA ARG A 268 24.47 -6.84 -16.07
C ARG A 268 24.01 -6.50 -14.65
N ILE A 269 24.38 -7.35 -13.69
CA ILE A 269 24.03 -7.18 -12.28
C ILE A 269 25.29 -6.76 -11.51
N GLY A 270 25.25 -5.59 -10.88
CA GLY A 270 26.31 -5.12 -9.99
C GLY A 270 26.10 -5.64 -8.56
N VAL A 271 27.16 -6.14 -7.94
CA VAL A 271 27.16 -6.62 -6.55
C VAL A 271 28.13 -5.77 -5.74
N PRO A 272 27.66 -4.72 -5.04
CA PRO A 272 28.53 -3.85 -4.24
C PRO A 272 29.13 -4.61 -3.07
N LYS A 273 30.45 -4.56 -2.94
CA LYS A 273 31.20 -5.22 -1.85
C LYS A 273 30.81 -4.68 -0.47
N GLU A 274 30.45 -3.40 -0.39
CA GLU A 274 30.01 -2.72 0.82
C GLU A 274 28.70 -3.31 1.40
N PHE A 275 27.87 -3.96 0.58
CA PHE A 275 26.65 -4.64 1.05
C PHE A 275 26.93 -5.97 1.75
N PHE A 276 28.16 -6.48 1.68
CA PHE A 276 28.60 -7.73 2.30
C PHE A 276 29.70 -7.49 3.36
N GLY A 277 29.73 -6.29 3.95
CA GLY A 277 30.65 -5.95 5.04
C GLY A 277 30.24 -6.53 6.39
N ASP A 278 30.98 -6.18 7.44
CA ASP A 278 30.89 -6.78 8.78
C ASP A 278 29.54 -6.61 9.49
N GLY A 279 28.71 -5.65 9.05
CA GLY A 279 27.37 -5.42 9.59
C GLY A 279 26.29 -6.39 9.07
N LEU A 280 26.59 -7.22 8.08
CA LEU A 280 25.65 -8.19 7.52
C LEU A 280 25.65 -9.49 8.35
N ALA A 281 24.48 -9.88 8.87
CA ALA A 281 24.33 -11.13 9.59
C ALA A 281 24.64 -12.35 8.70
N ALA A 282 25.23 -13.39 9.29
CA ALA A 282 25.73 -14.54 8.54
C ALA A 282 24.61 -15.35 7.85
N ASP A 283 23.43 -15.42 8.46
CA ASP A 283 22.24 -16.09 7.93
C ASP A 283 21.61 -15.34 6.76
N VAL A 284 21.70 -14.00 6.74
CA VAL A 284 21.27 -13.18 5.59
C VAL A 284 22.27 -13.27 4.43
N ARG A 285 23.55 -13.48 4.74
CA ARG A 285 24.62 -13.65 3.74
C ARG A 285 24.57 -15.00 3.01
N ALA A 286 24.04 -16.02 3.67
CA ALA A 286 24.16 -17.44 3.29
C ALA A 286 23.48 -17.80 1.96
#